data_AF-A0A3D5VG52-F1
#
_entry.id   AF-A0A3D5VG52-F1
#
_cell.length_a   1.000
_cell.length_b   1.000
_cell.length_c   1.000
_cell.angle_alpha   90.00
_cell.angle_beta   90.00
_cell.angle_gamma   90.00
#
_symmetry.space_group_name_H-M   'P 1'
#
loop_
_entity.id
_entity.type
_entity.pdbx_description
1 polymer ?
#
loop_
_entity_poly.entity_id
_entity_poly.type
_entity_poly.pdbx_seq_one_letter_code
_entity_poly.pdbx_strand_id
1 'polypeptide(L)' 'DRRFLENLADTIGELENTRLVVYPGNYRFFLKERKLRREKLLKNYLAQQEYIKRTEDFIARNIEGQN' A
#
# COMPACT_ATOMS: atom_id res chain seq x y z
N ASP A 1 -8.94 -9.69 -25.32
CA ASP A 1 -8.19 -10.41 -24.26
C ASP A 1 -8.62 -10.21 -22.81
N ARG A 2 -9.09 -9.05 -22.33
CA ARG A 2 -9.57 -8.94 -20.92
C ARG A 2 -10.71 -9.91 -20.56
N ARG A 3 -11.69 -10.10 -21.46
CA ARG A 3 -12.79 -11.06 -21.26
C ARG A 3 -12.33 -12.53 -21.21
N PHE A 4 -11.21 -12.84 -21.86
CA PHE A 4 -10.62 -14.19 -21.83
C PHE A 4 -10.03 -14.46 -20.43
N LEU A 5 -9.28 -13.50 -19.90
CA LEU A 5 -8.72 -13.59 -18.54
C LEU A 5 -9.79 -13.55 -17.45
N GLU A 6 -10.91 -12.86 -17.68
CA GLU A 6 -12.03 -12.85 -16.73
C GLU A 6 -12.68 -14.22 -16.52
N ASN A 7 -12.69 -15.07 -17.55
CA ASN A 7 -13.35 -16.39 -17.51
C ASN A 7 -12.40 -17.57 -17.29
N LEU A 8 -11.10 -17.40 -17.53
CA LEU A 8 -10.11 -18.49 -17.44
C LEU A 8 -9.20 -18.39 -16.21
N ALA A 9 -8.91 -17.19 -15.71
CA ALA A 9 -7.97 -17.04 -14.61
C ALA A 9 -8.67 -17.26 -13.26
N ASP A 10 -8.40 -18.40 -12.63
CA ASP A 10 -8.83 -18.68 -11.25
C ASP A 10 -7.85 -18.14 -10.20
N THR A 11 -6.68 -17.66 -10.63
CA THR A 11 -5.64 -17.10 -9.77
C THR A 11 -4.81 -16.08 -10.55
N ILE A 12 -4.46 -14.97 -9.91
CA ILE A 12 -3.62 -13.91 -10.49
C ILE A 12 -2.40 -13.67 -9.61
N GLY A 13 -1.21 -13.78 -10.22
CA GLY A 13 0.05 -13.37 -9.61
C GLY A 13 0.43 -11.96 -10.03
N GLU A 14 0.62 -11.07 -9.06
CA GLU A 14 1.18 -9.74 -9.25
C GLU A 14 2.61 -9.71 -8.71
N LEU A 15 3.58 -9.36 -9.56
CA LEU A 15 4.96 -9.13 -9.16
C LEU A 15 5.20 -7.63 -9.05
N GLU A 16 5.39 -7.13 -7.84
CA GLU A 16 5.65 -5.71 -7.57
C GLU A 16 6.70 -5.59 -6.46
N ASN A 17 7.64 -4.65 -6.59
CA ASN A 17 8.70 -4.41 -5.59
C ASN A 17 9.43 -5.69 -5.15
N THR A 18 9.82 -6.55 -6.09
CA THR A 18 10.47 -7.86 -5.84
C THR A 18 9.65 -8.84 -5.00
N ARG A 19 8.36 -8.57 -4.77
CA ARG A 19 7.45 -9.46 -4.06
C ARG A 19 6.38 -9.98 -5.00
N LEU A 20 6.20 -11.30 -4.98
CA LEU A 20 5.07 -11.94 -5.63
C LEU A 20 3.88 -11.95 -4.66
N VAL A 21 2.76 -11.41 -5.10
CA VAL A 21 1.49 -11.52 -4.41
C VAL A 21 0.53 -12.33 -5.27
N VAL A 22 -0.01 -13.39 -4.70
CA VAL A 22 -1.02 -14.22 -5.33
C VAL A 22 -2.41 -13.83 -4.82
N TYR A 23 -3.32 -13.56 -5.74
CA TYR A 23 -4.72 -13.29 -5.45
C TYR A 23 -5.58 -14.47 -5.96
N PRO A 24 -6.28 -15.18 -5.08
CA PRO A 24 -7.24 -16.20 -5.51
C PRO A 24 -8.47 -15.53 -6.11
N GLY A 25 -8.94 -16.01 -7.26
CA GLY A 25 -10.12 -15.50 -7.94
C GLY A 25 -9.83 -14.77 -9.26
N ASN A 26 -10.92 -14.35 -9.90
CA ASN A 26 -10.88 -13.82 -11.26
C ASN A 26 -10.30 -12.41 -11.35
N TYR A 27 -10.10 -11.96 -12.58
CA TYR A 27 -9.51 -10.65 -12.90
C TYR A 27 -10.24 -9.45 -12.27
N ARG A 28 -11.57 -9.49 -12.14
CA ARG A 28 -12.33 -8.41 -11.50
C ARG A 28 -12.08 -8.35 -10.00
N PHE A 29 -11.97 -9.51 -9.36
CA PHE A 29 -11.60 -9.61 -7.94
C PHE A 29 -10.22 -9.02 -7.69
N PHE A 30 -9.22 -9.43 -8.49
CA PHE A 30 -7.86 -8.88 -8.43
C PHE A 30 -7.83 -7.34 -8.53
N LEU A 31 -8.53 -6.76 -9.49
CA LEU A 31 -8.53 -5.30 -9.67
C LEU A 31 -9.08 -4.56 -8.44
N LYS A 32 -10.12 -5.10 -7.81
CA LYS A 32 -10.70 -4.54 -6.59
C LYS A 32 -9.74 -4.66 -5.40
N GLU A 33 -9.18 -5.83 -5.19
CA GLU A 33 -8.23 -6.09 -4.09
C GLU A 33 -6.97 -5.24 -4.24
N ARG A 34 -6.43 -5.13 -5.45
CA ARG A 34 -5.28 -4.27 -5.74
C ARG A 34 -5.56 -2.80 -5.41
N LYS A 35 -6.74 -2.29 -5.77
CA LYS A 35 -7.13 -0.91 -5.47
C LYS A 35 -7.19 -0.69 -3.95
N LEU A 36 -7.89 -1.55 -3.22
CA LEU A 36 -7.99 -1.48 -1.76
C LEU A 36 -6.62 -1.56 -1.08
N ARG A 37 -5.75 -2.44 -1.57
CA ARG A 37 -4.38 -2.58 -1.05
C ARG A 37 -3.58 -1.29 -1.24
N ARG A 38 -3.62 -0.71 -2.44
CA ARG A 38 -2.90 0.54 -2.76
C ARG A 38 -3.41 1.71 -1.90
N GLU A 39 -4.73 1.83 -1.74
CA GLU A 39 -5.33 2.85 -0.87
C GLU A 39 -4.89 2.68 0.59
N LYS A 40 -4.86 1.45 1.10
CA LYS A 40 -4.38 1.14 2.45
C LYS A 40 -2.89 1.48 2.63
N LEU A 41 -2.05 1.13 1.64
CA LEU A 41 -0.62 1.44 1.67
C LEU A 41 -0.38 2.96 1.67
N LEU A 42 -1.08 3.70 0.83
CA LEU A 42 -0.98 5.16 0.80
C LEU A 42 -1.43 5.79 2.13
N LYS A 43 -2.56 5.32 2.69
CA LYS A 43 -3.05 5.81 3.98
C LYS A 43 -2.02 5.59 5.10
N ASN A 44 -1.45 4.39 5.17
CA ASN A 44 -0.43 4.07 6.17
C ASN A 44 0.84 4.91 5.98
N TYR A 45 1.26 5.12 4.74
CA TYR A 45 2.41 5.97 4.43
C TYR A 45 2.19 7.41 4.91
N LEU A 46 1.05 8.02 4.58
CA LEU A 46 0.73 9.38 5.01
C LEU A 46 0.66 9.51 6.54
N ALA A 47 0.04 8.55 7.23
CA ALA A 47 -0.01 8.53 8.69
C ALA A 47 1.40 8.42 9.30
N GLN A 48 2.28 7.62 8.69
CA GLN A 48 3.66 7.49 9.14
C GLN A 48 4.47 8.78 8.92
N GLN A 49 4.29 9.46 7.78
CA GLN A 49 4.94 10.75 7.51
C GLN A 49 4.49 11.82 8.51
N GLU A 50 3.20 11.87 8.85
CA GLU A 50 2.69 12.79 9.86
C GLU A 50 3.28 12.50 11.25
N TYR A 51 3.38 11.23 11.63
CA TYR A 51 4.00 10.83 12.88
C TYR A 51 5.48 11.22 12.95
N ILE A 52 6.24 11.00 11.87
CA ILE A 52 7.65 11.41 11.77
C ILE A 52 7.77 12.92 11.99
N LYS A 53 7.00 13.71 11.24
CA LYS A 53 7.02 15.18 11.37
C LYS A 53 6.73 15.65 12.79
N ARG A 54 5.68 15.10 13.44
CA ARG A 54 5.33 15.45 14.83
C ARG A 54 6.45 15.09 15.81
N THR A 55 7.13 13.96 15.57
CA THR A 55 8.24 13.50 16.41
C THR A 55 9.46 14.40 16.23
N GLU A 56 9.79 14.78 15.00
CA GLU A 56 10.87 15.72 14.68
C GLU A 56 10.61 17.10 15.32
N ASP A 57 9.40 17.64 15.20
CA ASP A 57 8.99 18.90 15.82
C ASP A 57 9.12 18.86 17.36
N PHE A 58 8.76 17.73 17.97
CA PHE A 58 8.90 17.53 19.41
C PHE A 58 10.37 17.49 19.85
N ILE A 59 11.22 16.77 19.11
CA ILE A 59 12.67 16.69 19.37
C ILE A 59 13.30 18.09 19.25
N ALA A 60 13.00 18.82 18.18
CA ALA A 60 13.55 20.15 17.93
C ALA A 60 13.24 21.13 19.09
N ARG A 61 11.97 21.19 19.53
CA ARG A 61 11.56 22.05 20.65
C ARG A 61 12.24 21.70 21.97
N ASN A 62 12.47 20.42 22.24
CA ASN A 62 13.15 20.00 23.48
C ASN A 62 14.63 20.34 23.46
N ILE A 63 15.31 20.27 22.31
CA ILE A 63 16.73 20.62 22.18
C ILE A 63 16.91 22.15 22.28
N GLU A 64 16.03 22.94 21.68
CA GLU A 64 16.09 24.40 21.75
C GLU A 64 15.78 24.93 23.15
N GLY A 65 14.90 24.29 23.92
CA GLY A 65 14.57 24.69 25.29
C GLY A 65 15.59 24.27 26.36
N GLN A 66 16.60 23.48 26.01
CA GLN A 66 17.66 23.01 26.93
C GLN A 66 19.00 23.77 26.75
N ASN A 67 19.10 24.67 25.76
CA ASN A 67 20.29 25.48 25.49
C ASN A 67 20.13 26.93 25.97
#